data_AF-A0A7R9N1C7-F1
#
_entry.id   AF-A0A7R9N1C7-F1
#
_cell.length_a   1.000
_cell.length_b   1.000
_cell.length_c   1.000
_cell.angle_alpha   90.00
_cell.angle_beta   90.00
_cell.angle_gamma   90.00
#
_symmetry.space_group_name_H-M   'P 1'
#
loop_
_entity.id
_entity.type
_entity.pdbx_description
1 polymer ?
#
loop_
_entity_poly.entity_id
_entity_poly.type
_entity_poly.pdbx_seq_one_letter_code
_entity_poly.pdbx_strand_id
1 'polypeptide(L)'
;MDRRLIVLLVKKMSYERVICTCGRAVLPLDPTPELTEMVKRITDEYDAILRVTDASTHIKRLREDGINKPPAIIIDDKVYPVNPETIRAVLKEKRR
;
A
#
# COMPACT_ATOMS: atom_id res chain seq x y z
N MET A 1 -19.96 -8.93 11.31
CA MET A 1 -18.62 -8.36 11.10
C MET A 1 -18.62 -7.75 9.72
N ASP A 2 -18.65 -6.43 9.60
CA ASP A 2 -18.44 -5.74 8.32
C ASP A 2 -17.05 -6.10 7.79
N ARG A 3 -16.99 -6.95 6.76
CA ARG A 3 -15.75 -7.26 6.07
C ARG A 3 -15.46 -6.12 5.10
N ARG A 4 -14.91 -5.03 5.62
CA ARG A 4 -14.37 -3.96 4.76
C ARG A 4 -13.24 -4.54 3.91
N LEU A 5 -13.24 -4.18 2.63
CA LEU A 5 -12.19 -4.56 1.70
C LEU A 5 -10.85 -3.96 2.16
N ILE A 6 -9.78 -4.74 2.09
CA ILE A 6 -8.43 -4.28 2.39
C ILE A 6 -7.70 -4.04 1.08
N VAL A 7 -7.16 -2.84 0.92
CA VAL A 7 -6.30 -2.46 -0.20
C VAL A 7 -4.88 -2.34 0.33
N LEU A 8 -3.98 -3.20 -0.12
CA LEU A 8 -2.58 -3.17 0.27
C LEU A 8 -1.77 -2.42 -0.78
N LEU A 9 -1.20 -1.29 -0.43
CA LEU A 9 -0.23 -0.57 -1.24
C LEU A 9 1.19 -1.04 -0.89
N VAL A 10 1.80 -1.75 -1.83
CA VAL A 10 3.18 -2.24 -1.72
C VAL A 10 4.09 -1.25 -2.45
N LYS A 11 4.97 -0.58 -1.72
CA LYS A 11 5.92 0.37 -2.29
C LYS A 11 7.20 0.48 -1.48
N LYS A 12 8.27 1.01 -2.07
CA LYS A 12 9.51 1.22 -1.32
C LYS A 12 9.32 2.35 -0.32
N MET A 13 9.61 2.06 0.95
CA MET A 13 9.70 3.07 2.00
C MET A 13 11.17 3.47 2.21
N SER A 14 11.38 4.70 2.65
CA SER A 14 12.68 5.19 3.10
C SER A 14 12.70 5.20 4.63
N TYR A 15 13.90 5.24 5.21
CA TYR A 15 14.04 5.27 6.67
C TYR A 15 15.14 6.25 7.06
N GLU A 16 14.81 7.17 7.97
CA GLU A 16 15.76 8.13 8.50
C GLU A 16 16.10 7.78 9.95
N ARG A 17 17.40 7.86 10.28
CA ARG A 17 17.87 7.70 11.65
C ARG A 17 17.94 9.06 12.30
N VAL A 18 17.10 9.27 13.32
CA VAL A 18 17.09 10.51 14.10
C VAL A 18 17.65 10.25 15.49
N ILE A 19 18.43 11.21 16.00
CA ILE A 19 18.89 11.20 17.39
C ILE A 19 17.83 11.93 18.23
N CYS A 20 17.16 11.19 19.12
CA CYS A 20 16.19 11.73 20.06
C CYS A 20 16.83 11.86 21.45
N THR A 21 16.17 12.58 22.35
CA THR A 21 16.47 12.56 23.80
C THR A 21 16.46 11.15 24.40
N CYS A 22 15.75 10.21 23.76
CA CYS A 22 15.71 8.79 24.11
C CYS A 22 16.85 7.93 23.53
N GLY A 23 17.77 8.49 22.75
CA GLY A 23 18.80 7.73 22.03
C GLY A 23 18.65 7.83 20.51
N ARG A 24 18.51 6.69 19.82
CA ARG A 24 18.34 6.65 18.35
C ARG A 24 16.98 6.06 17.99
N ALA A 25 16.25 6.74 17.12
CA ALA A 25 15.02 6.25 16.53
C ALA A 25 15.18 6.09 15.00
N VAL A 26 14.42 5.16 14.42
CA VAL A 26 14.31 4.98 12.98
C VAL A 26 12.90 5.39 12.58
N LEU A 27 12.79 6.44 11.78
CA LEU A 27 11.51 6.96 11.30
C LEU A 27 11.26 6.46 9.88
N PRO A 28 10.10 5.82 9.60
CA PRO A 28 9.70 5.54 8.24
C PRO A 28 9.35 6.85 7.53
N LEU A 29 9.94 7.04 6.36
CA LEU A 29 9.64 8.13 5.44
C LEU A 29 8.96 7.54 4.22
N ASP A 30 7.85 8.17 3.83
CA ASP A 30 7.20 7.87 2.58
C ASP A 30 7.85 8.70 1.45
N PRO A 31 8.57 8.08 0.50
CA PRO A 31 9.19 8.82 -0.60
C PRO A 31 8.20 9.27 -1.69
N THR A 32 6.97 8.75 -1.69
CA THR A 32 5.90 9.08 -2.67
C THR A 32 4.57 9.33 -1.94
N PRO A 33 4.49 10.36 -1.07
CA PRO A 33 3.30 10.63 -0.28
C PRO A 33 2.06 10.90 -1.15
N GLU A 34 2.23 11.54 -2.31
CA GLU A 34 1.17 11.81 -3.28
C GLU A 34 0.47 10.53 -3.76
N LEU A 35 1.23 9.45 -3.91
CA LEU A 35 0.71 8.14 -4.30
C LEU A 35 -0.10 7.50 -3.16
N THR A 36 0.36 7.63 -1.92
CA THR A 36 -0.37 7.16 -0.74
C THR A 36 -1.69 7.94 -0.57
N GLU A 37 -1.64 9.26 -0.70
CA GLU A 37 -2.85 10.10 -0.59
C GLU A 37 -3.85 9.84 -1.71
N MET A 38 -3.38 9.61 -2.93
CA MET A 38 -4.23 9.22 -4.05
C MET A 38 -4.97 7.91 -3.75
N VAL A 39 -4.25 6.86 -3.34
CA VAL A 39 -4.88 5.57 -3.00
C VAL A 39 -5.81 5.72 -1.81
N LYS A 40 -5.41 6.49 -0.78
CA LYS A 40 -6.24 6.75 0.40
C LYS A 40 -7.59 7.38 0.05
N ARG A 41 -7.58 8.42 -0.79
CA ARG A 41 -8.82 9.05 -1.27
C ARG A 41 -9.74 8.05 -1.96
N ILE A 42 -9.16 7.20 -2.81
CA ILE A 42 -9.93 6.14 -3.50
C ILE A 42 -10.46 5.12 -2.51
N THR A 43 -9.69 4.70 -1.51
CA THR A 43 -10.19 3.72 -0.52
C THR A 43 -11.29 4.30 0.35
N ASP A 44 -11.18 5.57 0.74
CA ASP A 44 -12.17 6.27 1.56
C ASP A 44 -13.51 6.40 0.80
N GLU A 45 -13.47 6.67 -0.52
CA GLU A 45 -14.67 6.70 -1.40
C GLU A 45 -15.48 5.38 -1.37
N TYR A 46 -14.83 4.24 -1.07
CA TYR A 46 -15.43 2.90 -1.13
C TYR A 46 -15.55 2.22 0.24
N ASP A 47 -15.34 2.95 1.36
CA ASP A 47 -15.26 2.39 2.73
C ASP A 47 -14.27 1.21 2.85
N ALA A 48 -13.15 1.29 2.12
CA ALA A 48 -12.09 0.31 2.13
C ALA A 48 -10.95 0.73 3.06
N ILE A 49 -10.21 -0.24 3.60
CA ILE A 49 -9.07 -0.01 4.48
C ILE A 49 -7.78 0.00 3.65
N LEU A 50 -7.09 1.14 3.62
CA LEU A 50 -5.73 1.21 3.08
C LEU A 50 -4.70 0.69 4.09
N ARG A 51 -3.84 -0.22 3.64
CA ARG A 51 -2.61 -0.61 4.33
C ARG A 51 -1.41 -0.34 3.44
N VAL A 52 -0.32 0.15 4.00
CA VAL A 52 0.94 0.36 3.26
C VAL A 52 1.97 -0.66 3.74
N THR A 53 2.69 -1.29 2.82
CA THR A 53 3.74 -2.27 3.12
C THR A 53 5.01 -1.92 2.36
N ASP A 54 6.14 -1.96 3.07
CA ASP A 54 7.44 -1.69 2.47
C ASP A 54 7.88 -2.85 1.57
N ALA A 55 8.04 -2.55 0.29
CA ALA A 55 8.51 -3.48 -0.72
C ALA A 55 9.98 -3.91 -0.55
N SER A 56 10.73 -3.22 0.31
CA SER A 56 12.11 -3.60 0.67
C SER A 56 12.14 -4.75 1.68
N THR A 57 11.01 -5.02 2.35
CA THR A 57 10.84 -6.16 3.25
C THR A 57 10.27 -7.36 2.49
N HIS A 58 10.63 -8.59 2.91
CA HIS A 58 10.06 -9.83 2.37
C HIS A 58 10.11 -10.00 0.83
N ILE A 59 11.16 -9.49 0.17
CA ILE A 59 11.32 -9.46 -1.31
C ILE A 59 11.01 -10.79 -2.00
N LYS A 60 11.43 -11.93 -1.41
CA LYS A 60 11.16 -13.26 -1.98
C LYS A 60 9.67 -13.55 -2.10
N ARG A 61 8.92 -13.28 -1.03
CA ARG A 61 7.47 -13.49 -0.97
C ARG A 61 6.74 -12.54 -1.92
N LEU A 62 7.13 -11.27 -1.97
CA LEU A 62 6.54 -10.30 -2.90
C LEU A 62 6.70 -10.72 -4.37
N ARG A 63 7.85 -11.34 -4.72
CA ARG A 63 8.05 -11.89 -6.07
C ARG A 63 7.18 -13.11 -6.35
N GLU A 64 7.03 -14.00 -5.37
CA GLU A 64 6.12 -15.16 -5.47
C GLU A 64 4.66 -14.71 -5.67
N ASP A 65 4.27 -13.61 -5.02
CA ASP A 65 2.96 -12.98 -5.17
C ASP A 65 2.81 -12.20 -6.50
N GLY A 66 3.83 -12.17 -7.36
CA GLY A 66 3.80 -11.51 -8.68
C GLY A 66 4.21 -10.02 -8.68
N ILE A 67 4.67 -9.48 -7.55
CA ILE A 67 5.12 -8.10 -7.41
C ILE A 67 6.60 -7.98 -7.80
N ASN A 68 6.83 -8.01 -9.10
CA ASN A 68 8.19 -7.92 -9.66
C ASN A 68 8.73 -6.48 -9.69
N LYS A 69 7.84 -5.48 -9.77
CA LYS A 69 8.20 -4.05 -9.82
C LYS A 69 7.22 -3.24 -8.95
N PRO A 70 7.57 -2.93 -7.70
CA PRO A 70 6.86 -1.93 -6.91
C PRO A 70 6.93 -0.53 -7.57
N PRO A 71 5.93 0.35 -7.37
CA PRO A 71 4.78 0.16 -6.49
C PRO A 71 3.68 -0.71 -7.12
N ALA A 72 2.91 -1.42 -6.29
CA ALA A 72 1.78 -2.27 -6.69
C ALA A 72 0.65 -2.25 -5.65
N ILE A 73 -0.55 -2.65 -6.05
CA ILE A 73 -1.73 -2.78 -5.18
C ILE A 73 -2.10 -4.27 -5.05
N ILE A 74 -2.45 -4.72 -3.85
CA ILE A 74 -3.08 -6.04 -3.63
C ILE A 74 -4.49 -5.84 -3.11
N ILE A 75 -5.47 -6.51 -3.74
CA ILE A 75 -6.86 -6.57 -3.29
C ILE A 75 -7.30 -8.04 -3.44
N ASP A 76 -7.77 -8.68 -2.37
CA ASP A 76 -8.15 -10.11 -2.34
C ASP A 76 -7.12 -11.03 -3.01
N ASP A 77 -5.86 -10.94 -2.57
CA ASP A 77 -4.72 -11.74 -3.04
C ASP A 77 -4.39 -11.59 -4.54
N LYS A 78 -5.00 -10.63 -5.24
CA LYS A 78 -4.67 -10.28 -6.62
C LYS A 78 -3.85 -9.00 -6.68
N VAL A 79 -2.83 -9.01 -7.52
CA VAL A 79 -1.94 -7.87 -7.76
C VAL A 79 -2.43 -7.03 -8.92
N TYR A 80 -2.46 -5.72 -8.70
CA TYR A 80 -2.88 -4.71 -9.67
C TYR A 80 -1.83 -3.60 -9.80
N PRO A 81 -1.74 -2.96 -10.98
CA PRO A 81 -0.94 -1.74 -11.12
C PRO A 81 -1.54 -0.62 -10.26
N VAL A 82 -0.69 0.32 -9.82
CA VAL A 82 -1.14 1.51 -9.10
C VAL A 82 -1.71 2.53 -10.09
N ASN A 83 -2.91 2.26 -10.60
CA ASN A 83 -3.68 3.14 -11.46
C ASN A 83 -5.04 3.44 -10.80
N PRO A 84 -5.41 4.72 -10.60
CA PRO A 84 -6.71 5.11 -10.04
C PRO A 84 -7.91 4.44 -10.68
N GLU A 85 -7.93 4.34 -12.01
CA GLU A 85 -9.05 3.77 -12.76
C GLU A 85 -9.18 2.28 -12.48
N THR A 86 -8.05 1.56 -12.44
CA THR A 86 -8.02 0.13 -12.10
C THR A 86 -8.48 -0.11 -10.66
N ILE A 87 -7.98 0.66 -9.70
CA ILE A 87 -8.35 0.51 -8.28
C ILE A 87 -9.85 0.74 -8.10
N ARG A 88 -10.40 1.81 -8.70
CA ARG A 88 -11.84 2.11 -8.66
C ARG A 88 -12.67 1.01 -9.31
N ALA A 89 -12.24 0.51 -10.48
CA ALA A 89 -12.94 -0.57 -11.17
C ALA A 89 -13.02 -1.84 -10.31
N VAL A 90 -11.91 -2.25 -9.70
CA VAL A 90 -11.86 -3.45 -8.84
C VAL A 90 -12.71 -3.27 -7.58
N LEU A 91 -12.62 -2.12 -6.90
CA LEU A 91 -13.43 -1.86 -5.71
C LEU A 91 -14.93 -1.79 -6.03
N LYS A 92 -15.30 -1.26 -7.20
CA LYS A 92 -16.69 -1.24 -7.67
C LYS A 92 -17.22 -2.64 -7.99
N GLU A 93 -16.41 -3.48 -8.63
CA GLU A 93 -16.75 -4.88 -8.93
C GLU A 93 -17.01 -5.67 -7.64
N LYS A 94 -16.12 -5.52 -6.65
CA LYS A 94 -16.18 -6.27 -5.37
C LYS A 94 -17.32 -5.86 -4.44
N ARG A 95 -17.94 -4.70 -4.68
CA ARG A 95 -19.09 -4.20 -3.91
C ARG A 95 -20.43 -4.70 -4.46
N ARG A 96 -20.47 -5.21 -5.70
CA ARG A 96 -21.66 -5.82 -6.31
C ARG A 96 -21.78 -7.28 -5.92
#